data_AF-A0A7X7FVD2-F1
#
_entry.id   AF-A0A7X7FVD2-F1
#
_cell.length_a   1.000
_cell.length_b   1.000
_cell.length_c   1.000
_cell.angle_alpha   90.00
_cell.angle_beta   90.00
_cell.angle_gamma   90.00
#
_symmetry.space_group_name_H-M   'P 1'
#
loop_
_entity.id
_entity.type
_entity.pdbx_description
1 polymer ?
#
loop_
_entity_poly.entity_id
_entity_poly.type
_entity_poly.pdbx_seq_one_letter_code
_entity_poly.pdbx_strand_id
1 'polypeptide(L)'
;PIFDFFYHADPEPMASAIAREKWNKAFFQEIQKNNQTHYEQAGKLTGNLSINQIQKQINLFALRDHSFGKRDWNYMDKHMWLMALTENGDALNISTVSYPALSGIAVGNFNRKGKVFDVIHFHTSNDLINNGKGADHFMLQAKLNTGELLQITVERDAEVVYSFAQGQYILREGMGSFTINGEKARGIIEFGFNKDKNRWYRNNK
;
A
#
# COMPACT_ATOMS: atom_id res chain seq x y z
N PRO A 1 -11.59 13.65 -1.27
CA PRO A 1 -12.08 13.18 -2.59
C PRO A 1 -11.90 11.67 -2.69
N ILE A 2 -12.67 10.99 -3.54
CA ILE A 2 -12.41 9.58 -3.88
C ILE A 2 -11.22 9.56 -4.84
N PHE A 3 -10.23 8.72 -4.55
CA PHE A 3 -9.07 8.48 -5.40
C PHE A 3 -9.22 7.09 -6.04
N ASP A 4 -9.34 7.03 -7.37
CA ASP A 4 -9.37 5.80 -8.15
C ASP A 4 -7.98 5.62 -8.77
N PHE A 5 -7.29 4.53 -8.44
CA PHE A 5 -5.92 4.30 -8.93
C PHE A 5 -5.83 4.13 -10.43
N PHE A 6 -6.92 3.75 -11.11
CA PHE A 6 -6.91 3.61 -12.57
C PHE A 6 -7.01 4.96 -13.27
N TYR A 7 -7.83 5.88 -12.75
CA TYR A 7 -8.10 7.16 -13.41
C TYR A 7 -7.29 8.33 -12.87
N HIS A 8 -6.89 8.29 -11.60
CA HIS A 8 -6.27 9.44 -10.92
C HIS A 8 -4.79 9.27 -10.65
N ALA A 9 -4.29 8.03 -10.50
CA ALA A 9 -2.87 7.84 -10.25
C ALA A 9 -2.04 8.29 -11.46
N ASP A 10 -0.88 8.86 -11.16
CA ASP A 10 0.12 9.16 -12.18
C ASP A 10 0.48 7.88 -12.95
N PRO A 11 0.53 7.90 -14.29
CA PRO A 11 0.88 6.72 -15.08
C PRO A 11 2.36 6.33 -14.97
N GLU A 12 3.26 7.21 -14.51
CA GLU A 12 4.71 7.00 -14.46
C GLU A 12 5.11 5.72 -13.70
N PRO A 13 4.61 5.43 -12.48
CA PRO A 13 4.88 4.17 -11.80
C PRO A 13 4.54 2.91 -12.61
N MET A 14 3.36 2.88 -13.23
CA MET A 14 2.89 1.73 -14.00
C MET A 14 3.71 1.58 -15.28
N ALA A 15 3.93 2.68 -15.99
CA ALA A 15 4.77 2.70 -17.18
C ALA A 15 6.19 2.23 -16.87
N SER A 16 6.78 2.69 -15.77
CA SER A 16 8.09 2.29 -15.30
C SER A 16 8.16 0.80 -14.95
N ALA A 17 7.11 0.25 -14.32
CA ALA A 17 7.03 -1.18 -14.04
C ALA A 17 6.97 -2.01 -15.32
N ILE A 18 6.12 -1.62 -16.28
CA ILE A 18 5.99 -2.29 -17.57
C ILE A 18 7.31 -2.20 -18.36
N ALA A 19 8.00 -1.06 -18.34
CA ALA A 19 9.23 -0.85 -19.10
C ALA A 19 10.41 -1.71 -18.64
N ARG A 20 10.39 -2.21 -17.39
CA ARG A 20 11.43 -3.12 -16.87
C ARG A 20 11.24 -4.57 -17.31
N GLU A 21 10.05 -4.94 -17.79
CA GLU A 21 9.75 -6.32 -18.18
C GLU A 21 10.09 -6.59 -19.64
N LYS A 22 10.28 -7.87 -19.99
CA LYS A 22 10.48 -8.28 -21.39
C LYS A 22 9.15 -8.30 -22.14
N TRP A 23 9.02 -7.42 -23.14
CA TRP A 23 7.78 -7.31 -23.90
C TRP A 23 7.62 -8.43 -24.91
N ASN A 24 6.49 -9.10 -24.85
CA ASN A 24 6.03 -10.06 -25.84
C ASN A 24 4.50 -10.17 -25.77
N LYS A 25 3.89 -10.88 -26.73
CA LYS A 25 2.44 -11.06 -26.78
C LYS A 25 1.88 -11.69 -25.49
N ALA A 26 2.56 -12.68 -24.92
CA ALA A 26 2.11 -13.35 -23.71
C ALA A 26 2.12 -12.41 -22.49
N PHE A 27 3.15 -11.56 -22.36
CA PHE A 27 3.22 -10.53 -21.31
C PHE A 27 1.99 -9.61 -21.35
N PHE A 28 1.67 -9.04 -22.53
CA PHE A 28 0.51 -8.13 -22.66
C PHE A 28 -0.83 -8.85 -22.41
N GLN A 29 -0.95 -10.12 -22.81
CA GLN A 29 -2.13 -10.93 -22.51
C GLN A 29 -2.26 -11.23 -21.01
N GLU A 30 -1.16 -11.42 -20.29
CA GLU A 30 -1.19 -11.69 -18.85
C GLU A 30 -1.58 -10.45 -18.04
N ILE A 31 -1.01 -9.27 -18.34
CA ILE A 31 -1.37 -8.05 -17.59
C ILE A 31 -2.83 -7.64 -17.80
N GLN A 32 -3.40 -7.87 -18.99
CA GLN A 32 -4.81 -7.58 -19.28
C GLN A 32 -5.78 -8.46 -18.47
N LYS A 33 -5.36 -9.67 -18.09
CA LYS A 33 -6.19 -10.58 -17.27
C LYS A 33 -6.27 -10.14 -15.81
N ASN A 34 -5.30 -9.36 -15.34
CA ASN A 34 -5.22 -8.94 -13.94
C ASN A 34 -5.85 -7.55 -13.75
N ASN A 35 -7.14 -7.43 -14.09
CA ASN A 35 -7.89 -6.21 -13.89
C ASN A 35 -8.44 -6.14 -12.45
N GLN A 36 -7.98 -5.17 -11.68
CA GLN A 36 -8.47 -4.84 -10.33
C GLN A 36 -8.90 -3.38 -10.32
N THR A 37 -9.96 -3.11 -9.57
CA THR A 37 -10.38 -1.75 -9.26
C THR A 37 -10.07 -1.47 -7.80
N HIS A 38 -9.53 -0.28 -7.53
CA HIS A 38 -9.10 0.13 -6.19
C HIS A 38 -9.43 1.61 -5.96
N TYR A 39 -10.17 1.88 -4.89
CA TYR A 39 -10.60 3.21 -4.48
C TYR A 39 -10.16 3.52 -3.06
N GLU A 40 -9.75 4.76 -2.85
CA GLU A 40 -9.43 5.26 -1.53
C GLU A 40 -10.11 6.58 -1.23
N GLN A 41 -10.41 6.79 0.04
CA GLN A 41 -11.03 8.02 0.48
C GLN A 41 -10.60 8.36 1.91
N ALA A 42 -9.88 9.47 2.04
CA ALA A 42 -9.69 10.15 3.31
C ALA A 42 -10.91 11.02 3.64
N GLY A 43 -11.31 11.05 4.91
CA GLY A 43 -12.45 11.83 5.35
C GLY A 43 -12.59 11.90 6.88
N LYS A 44 -13.79 12.25 7.32
CA LYS A 44 -14.18 12.26 8.74
C LYS A 44 -15.26 11.22 8.99
N LEU A 45 -15.09 10.47 10.07
CA LEU A 45 -16.08 9.57 10.64
C LEU A 45 -16.65 10.22 11.90
N THR A 46 -17.96 10.46 11.90
CA THR A 46 -18.70 10.93 13.07
C THR A 46 -19.79 9.94 13.42
N GLY A 47 -20.06 9.73 14.70
CA GLY A 47 -21.10 8.79 15.12
C GLY A 47 -21.00 8.42 16.59
N ASN A 48 -21.73 7.37 16.97
CA ASN A 48 -21.69 6.81 18.33
C ASN A 48 -21.07 5.43 18.27
N LEU A 49 -19.95 5.25 18.98
CA LEU A 49 -19.31 3.96 19.19
C LEU A 49 -19.82 3.36 20.50
N SER A 50 -20.42 2.18 20.42
CA SER A 50 -20.88 1.43 21.61
C SER A 50 -20.11 0.12 21.69
N ILE A 51 -19.35 -0.07 22.77
CA ILE A 51 -18.66 -1.33 23.09
C ILE A 51 -19.07 -1.72 24.51
N ASN A 52 -19.84 -2.80 24.63
CA ASN A 52 -20.49 -3.20 25.88
C ASN A 52 -21.32 -2.06 26.48
N GLN A 53 -21.02 -1.65 27.71
CA GLN A 53 -21.69 -0.53 28.40
C GLN A 53 -21.04 0.83 28.11
N ILE A 54 -19.95 0.87 27.34
CA ILE A 54 -19.27 2.13 27.00
C ILE A 54 -19.89 2.68 25.73
N GLN A 55 -20.49 3.87 25.84
CA GLN A 55 -20.93 4.67 24.70
C GLN A 55 -20.05 5.90 24.60
N LYS A 56 -19.50 6.16 23.40
CA LYS A 56 -18.73 7.37 23.11
C LYS A 56 -19.15 7.95 21.78
N GLN A 57 -19.35 9.26 21.75
CA GLN A 57 -19.42 9.98 20.49
C GLN A 57 -18.01 10.07 19.90
N ILE A 58 -17.88 9.74 18.62
CA ILE A 58 -16.63 9.83 17.88
C ILE A 58 -16.73 10.93 16.82
N ASN A 59 -15.62 11.63 16.65
CA ASN A 59 -15.38 12.59 15.57
C ASN A 59 -13.90 12.47 15.22
N LEU A 60 -13.61 11.59 14.27
CA LEU A 60 -12.26 11.15 13.96
C LEU A 60 -12.01 11.34 12.47
N PHE A 61 -10.76 11.57 12.09
CA PHE A 61 -10.37 11.33 10.71
C PHE A 61 -10.40 9.83 10.43
N ALA A 62 -10.72 9.46 9.20
CA ALA A 62 -10.77 8.07 8.78
C ALA A 62 -10.27 7.91 7.33
N LEU A 63 -9.77 6.71 7.05
CA LEU A 63 -9.45 6.24 5.72
C LEU A 63 -10.38 5.09 5.36
N ARG A 64 -10.89 5.10 4.14
CA ARG A 64 -11.66 4.02 3.56
C ARG A 64 -10.89 3.49 2.36
N ASP A 65 -10.67 2.18 2.36
CA ASP A 65 -10.22 1.41 1.21
C ASP A 65 -11.39 0.63 0.62
N HIS A 66 -11.41 0.48 -0.71
CA HIS A 66 -12.30 -0.45 -1.38
C HIS A 66 -11.67 -1.00 -2.65
N SER A 67 -11.48 -2.32 -2.70
CA SER A 67 -10.95 -3.01 -3.88
C SER A 67 -11.82 -4.20 -4.30
N PHE A 68 -11.92 -4.45 -5.61
CA PHE A 68 -12.59 -5.62 -6.17
C PHE A 68 -12.02 -6.02 -7.54
N GLY A 69 -12.27 -7.27 -7.93
CA GLY A 69 -11.69 -7.88 -9.12
C GLY A 69 -11.31 -9.33 -8.88
N LYS A 70 -10.41 -9.87 -9.69
CA LYS A 70 -9.97 -11.27 -9.59
C LYS A 70 -9.18 -11.52 -8.29
N ARG A 71 -9.75 -12.21 -7.30
CA ARG A 71 -9.05 -12.51 -6.04
C ARG A 71 -8.29 -13.84 -6.10
N ASP A 72 -7.10 -13.83 -6.68
CA ASP A 72 -6.16 -14.96 -6.66
C ASP A 72 -4.92 -14.61 -5.83
N TRP A 73 -4.96 -14.95 -4.54
CA TRP A 73 -3.87 -14.67 -3.61
C TRP A 73 -2.57 -15.42 -3.95
N ASN A 74 -2.68 -16.62 -4.54
CA ASN A 74 -1.47 -17.37 -4.94
C ASN A 74 -0.80 -16.75 -6.18
N TYR A 75 -1.55 -16.01 -6.99
CA TYR A 75 -0.97 -15.31 -8.13
C TYR A 75 -0.05 -14.15 -7.73
N MET A 76 -0.22 -13.53 -6.56
CA MET A 76 0.68 -12.49 -6.07
C MET A 76 2.04 -13.08 -5.64
N ASP A 77 3.13 -12.39 -6.00
CA ASP A 77 4.48 -12.72 -5.55
C ASP A 77 4.73 -12.12 -4.16
N LYS A 78 4.48 -10.82 -4.04
CA LYS A 78 4.57 -10.04 -2.80
C LYS A 78 3.82 -8.71 -2.92
N HIS A 79 3.44 -8.14 -1.80
CA HIS A 79 3.01 -6.74 -1.73
C HIS A 79 3.38 -6.10 -0.38
N MET A 80 3.41 -4.78 -0.38
CA MET A 80 3.38 -3.94 0.81
C MET A 80 2.28 -2.92 0.61
N TRP A 81 1.52 -2.62 1.65
CA TRP A 81 0.55 -1.54 1.64
C TRP A 81 0.59 -0.78 2.96
N LEU A 82 0.72 0.54 2.86
CA LEU A 82 0.84 1.45 3.98
C LEU A 82 -0.25 2.50 3.85
N MET A 83 -1.07 2.61 4.88
CA MET A 83 -1.97 3.75 5.07
C MET A 83 -1.55 4.47 6.33
N ALA A 84 -1.48 5.80 6.28
CA ALA A 84 -1.19 6.60 7.46
C ALA A 84 -2.07 7.85 7.47
N LEU A 85 -2.51 8.24 8.67
CA LEU A 85 -3.38 9.38 8.91
C LEU A 85 -2.80 10.20 10.05
N THR A 86 -2.50 11.47 9.76
CA THR A 86 -2.00 12.42 10.75
C THR A 86 -3.15 12.98 11.61
N GLU A 87 -2.81 13.59 12.73
CA GLU A 87 -3.80 14.24 13.61
C GLU A 87 -4.51 15.44 12.95
N ASN A 88 -3.88 16.06 11.95
CA ASN A 88 -4.48 17.17 11.19
C ASN A 88 -5.39 16.70 10.04
N GLY A 89 -5.46 15.39 9.78
CA GLY A 89 -6.30 14.79 8.74
C GLY A 89 -5.64 14.64 7.37
N ASP A 90 -4.34 14.95 7.25
CA ASP A 90 -3.55 14.56 6.07
C ASP A 90 -3.39 13.04 6.03
N ALA A 91 -3.44 12.46 4.84
CA ALA A 91 -3.42 11.02 4.66
C ALA A 91 -2.42 10.58 3.60
N LEU A 92 -1.67 9.54 3.90
CA LEU A 92 -0.73 8.89 3.01
C LEU A 92 -1.21 7.49 2.68
N ASN A 93 -1.07 7.14 1.41
CA ASN A 93 -1.13 5.78 0.93
C ASN A 93 0.11 5.47 0.08
N ILE A 94 0.77 4.35 0.37
CA ILE A 94 1.85 3.81 -0.45
C ILE A 94 1.63 2.31 -0.59
N SER A 95 1.68 1.81 -1.82
CA SER A 95 1.60 0.39 -2.11
C SER A 95 2.74 -0.04 -3.03
N THR A 96 3.19 -1.28 -2.83
CA THR A 96 3.89 -2.02 -3.88
C THR A 96 3.24 -3.35 -4.09
N VAL A 97 3.20 -3.80 -5.33
CA VAL A 97 2.75 -5.15 -5.66
C VAL A 97 3.62 -5.73 -6.77
N SER A 98 3.87 -7.03 -6.68
CA SER A 98 4.57 -7.79 -7.70
C SER A 98 3.78 -9.04 -8.03
N TYR A 99 3.69 -9.31 -9.33
CA TYR A 99 3.06 -10.48 -9.93
C TYR A 99 4.07 -11.19 -10.83
N PRO A 100 3.86 -12.47 -11.17
CA PRO A 100 4.76 -13.22 -12.04
C PRO A 100 5.05 -12.57 -13.40
N ALA A 101 4.08 -11.83 -13.95
CA ALA A 101 4.20 -11.14 -15.23
C ALA A 101 4.69 -9.69 -15.11
N LEU A 102 4.53 -9.04 -13.96
CA LEU A 102 4.79 -7.62 -13.77
C LEU A 102 5.21 -7.35 -12.32
N SER A 103 6.44 -6.90 -12.13
CA SER A 103 7.02 -6.70 -10.79
C SER A 103 7.28 -5.23 -10.44
N GLY A 104 7.17 -4.94 -9.14
CA GLY A 104 7.57 -3.65 -8.58
C GLY A 104 6.69 -2.48 -9.04
N ILE A 105 5.39 -2.73 -9.19
CA ILE A 105 4.42 -1.64 -9.29
C ILE A 105 4.48 -0.90 -7.95
N ALA A 106 4.74 0.41 -7.96
CA ALA A 106 4.93 1.23 -6.76
C ALA A 106 4.11 2.50 -6.88
N VAL A 107 2.88 2.48 -6.36
CA VAL A 107 1.90 3.56 -6.52
C VAL A 107 1.43 4.05 -5.17
N GLY A 108 0.98 5.30 -5.09
CA GLY A 108 0.44 5.85 -3.87
C GLY A 108 -0.11 7.25 -4.08
N ASN A 109 -0.66 7.81 -3.01
CA ASN A 109 -1.16 9.17 -3.00
C ASN A 109 -0.95 9.79 -1.62
N PHE A 110 -0.90 11.12 -1.59
CA PHE A 110 -0.84 11.90 -0.39
C PHE A 110 -1.91 12.99 -0.44
N ASN A 111 -2.90 12.89 0.44
CA ASN A 111 -3.95 13.88 0.61
C ASN A 111 -3.51 14.88 1.68
N ARG A 112 -3.20 16.11 1.25
CA ARG A 112 -2.85 17.22 2.14
C ARG A 112 -3.93 18.28 2.07
N LYS A 113 -4.59 18.55 3.20
CA LYS A 113 -5.65 19.57 3.32
C LYS A 113 -6.73 19.46 2.23
N GLY A 114 -7.12 18.22 1.88
CA GLY A 114 -8.15 17.92 0.89
C GLY A 114 -7.67 17.89 -0.56
N LYS A 115 -6.42 18.24 -0.85
CA LYS A 115 -5.80 18.11 -2.17
C LYS A 115 -4.96 16.84 -2.26
N VAL A 116 -5.12 16.09 -3.34
CA VAL A 116 -4.39 14.83 -3.56
C VAL A 116 -3.17 15.09 -4.44
N PHE A 117 -2.05 14.47 -4.09
CA PHE A 117 -0.79 14.45 -4.81
C PHE A 117 -0.38 12.99 -5.03
N ASP A 118 0.06 12.62 -6.22
CA ASP A 118 0.48 11.26 -6.50
C ASP A 118 1.88 11.00 -5.96
N VAL A 119 2.08 9.82 -5.37
CA VAL A 119 3.42 9.30 -5.05
C VAL A 119 3.90 8.55 -6.29
N ILE A 120 4.88 9.13 -6.99
CA ILE A 120 5.40 8.60 -8.27
C ILE A 120 6.61 7.68 -8.08
N HIS A 121 7.28 7.80 -6.94
CA HIS A 121 8.42 6.98 -6.60
C HIS A 121 8.60 6.94 -5.09
N PHE A 122 9.13 5.86 -4.56
CA PHE A 122 9.70 5.88 -3.22
C PHE A 122 10.91 4.98 -3.13
N HIS A 123 11.79 5.31 -2.19
CA HIS A 123 13.02 4.58 -1.94
C HIS A 123 13.14 4.23 -0.45
N THR A 124 13.75 3.08 -0.18
CA THR A 124 14.19 2.67 1.15
C THR A 124 15.49 1.89 1.06
N SER A 125 16.31 2.02 2.10
CA SER A 125 17.51 1.20 2.30
C SER A 125 17.25 -0.02 3.19
N ASN A 126 16.05 -0.14 3.78
CA ASN A 126 15.68 -1.24 4.65
C ASN A 126 15.26 -2.48 3.84
N ASP A 127 15.53 -3.69 4.37
CA ASP A 127 14.95 -4.93 3.84
C ASP A 127 13.48 -5.04 4.27
N LEU A 128 12.57 -4.63 3.39
CA LEU A 128 11.13 -4.72 3.64
C LEU A 128 10.59 -6.15 3.58
N ILE A 129 11.32 -7.11 2.99
CA ILE A 129 10.85 -8.51 2.94
C ILE A 129 11.04 -9.17 4.30
N ASN A 130 12.19 -8.95 4.94
CA ASN A 130 12.52 -9.43 6.28
C ASN A 130 12.15 -10.92 6.46
N ASN A 131 12.72 -11.78 5.61
CA ASN A 131 12.43 -13.23 5.60
C ASN A 131 10.94 -13.60 5.48
N GLY A 132 10.12 -12.76 4.83
CA GLY A 132 8.68 -12.96 4.66
C GLY A 132 7.85 -12.53 5.87
N LYS A 133 8.43 -11.72 6.77
CA LYS A 133 7.72 -11.14 7.92
C LYS A 133 7.29 -9.69 7.72
N GLY A 134 7.88 -8.98 6.75
CA GLY A 134 7.77 -7.53 6.70
C GLY A 134 8.67 -6.88 7.74
N ALA A 135 9.23 -5.70 7.43
CA ALA A 135 10.04 -4.95 8.38
C ALA A 135 9.17 -4.37 9.51
N ASP A 136 9.65 -4.45 10.75
CA ASP A 136 8.99 -3.82 11.91
C ASP A 136 9.29 -2.32 11.99
N HIS A 137 10.49 -1.91 11.61
CA HIS A 137 10.93 -0.53 11.61
C HIS A 137 11.68 -0.22 10.32
N PHE A 138 11.29 0.85 9.63
CA PHE A 138 11.92 1.26 8.39
C PHE A 138 11.66 2.73 8.07
N MET A 139 12.47 3.27 7.17
CA MET A 139 12.30 4.61 6.62
C MET A 139 12.07 4.55 5.12
N LEU A 140 11.15 5.37 4.64
CA LEU A 140 10.89 5.60 3.22
C LEU A 140 11.10 7.07 2.90
N GLN A 141 11.61 7.35 1.70
CA GLN A 141 11.51 8.66 1.07
C GLN A 141 10.58 8.54 -0.14
N ALA A 142 9.45 9.24 -0.13
CA ALA A 142 8.47 9.22 -1.20
C ALA A 142 8.49 10.54 -1.98
N LYS A 143 8.60 10.46 -3.31
CA LYS A 143 8.56 11.60 -4.22
C LYS A 143 7.15 11.80 -4.74
N LEU A 144 6.63 13.01 -4.59
CA LEU A 144 5.35 13.43 -5.15
C LEU A 144 5.50 13.86 -6.61
N ASN A 145 4.41 13.85 -7.37
CA ASN A 145 4.37 14.38 -8.75
C ASN A 145 4.77 15.87 -8.87
N THR A 146 4.73 16.62 -7.77
CA THR A 146 5.23 18.01 -7.68
C THR A 146 6.76 18.10 -7.56
N GLY A 147 7.45 16.97 -7.36
CA GLY A 147 8.87 16.91 -7.04
C GLY A 147 9.19 17.02 -5.54
N GLU A 148 8.20 17.28 -4.68
CA GLU A 148 8.37 17.27 -3.22
C GLU A 148 8.77 15.88 -2.71
N LEU A 149 9.64 15.83 -1.70
CA LEU A 149 10.05 14.59 -1.03
C LEU A 149 9.45 14.53 0.38
N LEU A 150 8.70 13.46 0.65
CA LEU A 150 8.22 13.11 1.98
C LEU A 150 9.24 12.18 2.67
N GLN A 151 9.65 12.50 3.90
CA GLN A 151 10.38 11.58 4.76
C GLN A 151 9.40 10.86 5.66
N ILE A 152 9.41 9.54 5.62
CA ILE A 152 8.45 8.69 6.34
C ILE A 152 9.21 7.71 7.21
N THR A 153 8.92 7.69 8.50
CA THR A 153 9.38 6.64 9.42
C THR A 153 8.19 5.80 9.81
N VAL A 154 8.37 4.48 9.84
CA VAL A 154 7.32 3.51 10.12
C VAL A 154 7.77 2.58 11.25
N GLU A 155 6.87 2.30 12.18
CA GLU A 155 7.01 1.30 13.23
C GLU A 155 5.72 0.47 13.33
N ARG A 156 5.84 -0.86 13.27
CA ARG A 156 4.71 -1.79 13.41
C ARG A 156 4.41 -2.02 14.89
N ASP A 157 3.21 -1.65 15.31
CA ASP A 157 2.77 -1.74 16.70
C ASP A 157 2.14 -3.11 17.01
N ALA A 158 1.38 -3.65 16.05
CA ALA A 158 0.68 -4.92 16.18
C ALA A 158 0.40 -5.52 14.81
N GLU A 159 0.20 -6.84 14.76
CA GLU A 159 -0.22 -7.54 13.54
C GLU A 159 -1.20 -8.68 13.81
N VAL A 160 -1.96 -9.01 12.77
CA VAL A 160 -2.71 -10.23 12.59
C VAL A 160 -2.18 -10.94 11.35
N VAL A 161 -2.05 -12.27 11.44
CA VAL A 161 -1.54 -13.09 10.34
C VAL A 161 -2.69 -13.85 9.70
N TYR A 162 -2.87 -13.67 8.39
CA TYR A 162 -3.85 -14.38 7.60
C TYR A 162 -3.18 -15.34 6.63
N SER A 163 -3.77 -16.53 6.49
CA SER A 163 -3.35 -17.55 5.54
C SER A 163 -4.36 -17.65 4.41
N PHE A 164 -3.93 -17.32 3.20
CA PHE A 164 -4.75 -17.36 1.99
C PHE A 164 -4.31 -18.48 1.06
N ALA A 165 -5.23 -18.89 0.17
CA ALA A 165 -4.99 -19.92 -0.84
C ALA A 165 -4.34 -21.17 -0.24
N GLN A 166 -4.93 -21.72 0.83
CA GLN A 166 -4.42 -22.91 1.52
C GLN A 166 -2.94 -22.77 1.96
N GLY A 167 -2.55 -21.58 2.42
CA GLY A 167 -1.20 -21.28 2.90
C GLY A 167 -0.18 -21.03 1.81
N GLN A 168 -0.59 -20.82 0.56
CA GLN A 168 0.31 -20.37 -0.50
C GLN A 168 0.64 -18.88 -0.41
N TYR A 169 -0.17 -18.10 0.31
CA TYR A 169 0.08 -16.68 0.51
C TYR A 169 -0.18 -16.30 1.97
N ILE A 170 0.79 -15.62 2.58
CA ILE A 170 0.69 -15.16 3.96
C ILE A 170 0.61 -13.64 3.96
N LEU A 171 -0.47 -13.12 4.55
CA LEU A 171 -0.67 -11.70 4.78
C LEU A 171 -0.41 -11.39 6.25
N ARG A 172 0.34 -10.33 6.52
CA ARG A 172 0.57 -9.77 7.85
C ARG A 172 0.07 -8.34 7.81
N GLU A 173 -1.04 -8.09 8.46
CA GLU A 173 -1.71 -6.79 8.48
C GLU A 173 -1.87 -6.33 9.91
N GLY A 174 -1.63 -5.06 10.18
CA GLY A 174 -1.97 -4.50 11.47
C GLY A 174 -1.72 -3.02 11.57
N MET A 175 -1.62 -2.55 12.81
CA MET A 175 -1.50 -1.13 13.12
C MET A 175 -0.04 -0.72 13.18
N GLY A 176 0.23 0.51 12.78
CA GLY A 176 1.55 1.11 12.89
C GLY A 176 1.51 2.57 13.29
N SER A 177 2.63 2.98 13.88
CA SER A 177 2.99 4.36 14.16
C SER A 177 3.86 4.90 13.03
N PHE A 178 3.54 6.11 12.57
CA PHE A 178 4.20 6.75 11.45
C PHE A 178 4.67 8.15 11.86
N THR A 179 5.74 8.61 11.21
CA THR A 179 6.11 10.03 11.17
C THR A 179 6.23 10.45 9.71
N ILE A 180 5.53 11.49 9.29
CA ILE A 180 5.58 12.04 7.92
C ILE A 180 6.09 13.48 8.01
N ASN A 181 7.31 13.75 7.52
CA ASN A 181 7.98 15.05 7.65
C ASN A 181 8.02 15.59 9.09
N GLY A 182 8.16 14.70 10.09
CA GLY A 182 8.14 15.05 11.51
C GLY A 182 6.75 15.05 12.16
N GLU A 183 5.67 15.02 11.38
CA GLU A 183 4.30 14.96 11.90
C GLU A 183 3.91 13.53 12.25
N LYS A 184 3.34 13.33 13.44
CA LYS A 184 2.88 12.02 13.89
C LYS A 184 1.64 11.57 13.11
N ALA A 185 1.62 10.30 12.76
CA ALA A 185 0.50 9.64 12.13
C ALA A 185 0.32 8.22 12.68
N ARG A 186 -0.86 7.66 12.47
CA ARG A 186 -1.16 6.25 12.72
C ARG A 186 -1.88 5.66 11.54
N GLY A 187 -1.78 4.35 11.38
CA GLY A 187 -2.50 3.69 10.30
C GLY A 187 -2.23 2.21 10.19
N ILE A 188 -2.37 1.69 8.97
CA ILE A 188 -2.27 0.27 8.66
C ILE A 188 -0.95 -0.01 7.97
N ILE A 189 -0.32 -1.11 8.37
CA ILE A 189 0.84 -1.71 7.72
C ILE A 189 0.43 -3.10 7.28
N GLU A 190 0.60 -3.39 6.01
CA GLU A 190 0.32 -4.69 5.43
C GLU A 190 1.52 -5.17 4.61
N PHE A 191 1.93 -6.41 4.86
CA PHE A 191 2.91 -7.13 4.06
C PHE A 191 2.37 -8.48 3.65
N GLY A 192 2.42 -8.78 2.35
CA GLY A 192 2.00 -10.05 1.80
C GLY A 192 3.15 -10.74 1.06
N PHE A 193 3.31 -12.04 1.27
CA PHE A 193 4.34 -12.82 0.62
C PHE A 193 3.82 -14.18 0.18
N ASN A 194 4.20 -14.59 -1.03
CA ASN A 194 3.97 -15.95 -1.49
C ASN A 194 4.83 -16.95 -0.71
N LYS A 195 4.37 -18.20 -0.57
CA LYS A 195 5.14 -19.27 0.07
C LYS A 195 6.44 -19.59 -0.67
N ASP A 196 6.45 -19.47 -2.01
CA ASP A 196 7.66 -19.64 -2.80
C ASP A 196 8.55 -18.39 -2.72
N LYS A 197 9.61 -18.48 -1.92
CA LYS A 197 10.56 -17.38 -1.69
C LYS A 197 11.29 -16.91 -2.95
N ASN A 198 11.39 -17.75 -3.98
CA ASN A 198 12.04 -17.37 -5.23
C ASN A 198 11.26 -16.24 -5.95
N ARG A 199 9.97 -16.09 -5.63
CA ARG A 199 9.09 -15.05 -6.20
C ARG A 199 9.33 -13.68 -5.57
N TRP A 200 9.94 -13.60 -4.38
CA TRP A 200 10.10 -12.32 -3.68
C TRP A 200 11.16 -11.41 -4.30
N TYR A 201 12.17 -11.98 -4.96
CA TYR A 201 13.37 -11.28 -5.42
C TYR A 201 13.52 -11.26 -6.94
N ARG A 202 12.50 -11.71 -7.67
CA ARG A 202 12.61 -12.06 -9.10
C ARG A 202 13.18 -10.93 -9.96
N ASN A 203 12.91 -9.67 -9.61
CA ASN A 203 13.28 -8.49 -10.38
C ASN A 203 14.01 -7.40 -9.56
N ASN A 204 14.83 -7.76 -8.55
CA ASN A 204 15.79 -6.81 -7.94
C ASN A 204 17.05 -6.59 -8.81
N LYS A 205 16.93 -6.69 -10.15
CA LYS A 205 18.03 -6.43 -11.09
C LYS A 205 18.01 -4.99 -11.57
#